data_AF-A0AAV4TBQ5-F1
#
_entry.id   AF-A0AAV4TBQ5-F1
#
_cell.length_a   1.000
_cell.length_b   1.000
_cell.length_c   1.000
_cell.angle_alpha   90.00
_cell.angle_beta   90.00
_cell.angle_gamma   90.00
#
_symmetry.space_group_name_H-M   'P 1'
#
loop_
_entity.id
_entity.type
_entity.pdbx_description
1 polymer ?
#
loop_
_entity_poly.entity_id
_entity_poly.type
_entity_poly.pdbx_seq_one_letter_code
_entity_poly.pdbx_strand_id
1 'polypeptide(L)'
;YKRRHSNKLKNFKKYMDKLTLLNRLKHASITGDHPRLEEFSERFSEQSDHLQEVCKLLHHVASAESVQVLSKNTEACLQVYGPQVLSACHTLFLHPSSKVVRENVEVFMDVWKALDQDVTALAQEVAELCRSSSSNPGKTEKAPNTNYSANPATTADFSRQQQSHPSPSNLNNHPAVPKSIVTANQLAVPGQPTTLDAEEQSNIAKLGLEMKQLTSEMDAETDKWPTADNDIVRRAKSMSTMAFSMYQFTRGEGELKTTQAS
;
A
#
# COMPACT_ATOMS: atom_id res chain seq x y z
N TYR A 1 -28.05 14.78 -21.45
CA TYR A 1 -27.11 15.93 -21.36
C TYR A 1 -27.31 16.77 -20.09
N LYS A 2 -28.51 17.32 -19.82
CA LYS A 2 -28.83 18.13 -18.61
C LYS A 2 -28.50 17.47 -17.24
N ARG A 3 -28.82 16.18 -17.03
CA ARG A 3 -28.51 15.49 -15.75
C ARG A 3 -27.01 15.36 -15.48
N ARG A 4 -26.19 15.07 -16.49
CA ARG A 4 -24.72 14.96 -16.33
C ARG A 4 -24.11 16.32 -15.97
N HIS A 5 -24.59 17.40 -16.58
CA HIS A 5 -24.14 18.76 -16.24
C HIS A 5 -24.55 19.18 -14.83
N SER A 6 -25.78 18.85 -14.42
CA SER A 6 -26.27 19.11 -13.05
C SER A 6 -25.45 18.37 -12.00
N ASN A 7 -25.12 17.09 -12.23
CA ASN A 7 -24.29 16.32 -11.30
C ASN A 7 -22.85 16.84 -11.23
N LYS A 8 -22.26 17.25 -12.36
CA LYS A 8 -20.93 17.90 -12.36
C LYS A 8 -20.93 19.19 -11.55
N LEU A 9 -21.95 20.03 -11.72
CA LEU A 9 -22.06 21.29 -10.97
C LEU A 9 -22.27 21.05 -9.47
N LYS A 10 -23.08 20.05 -9.10
CA LYS A 10 -23.28 19.64 -7.70
C LYS A 10 -21.98 19.12 -7.06
N ASN A 11 -21.24 18.28 -7.77
CA ASN A 11 -19.96 17.74 -7.29
C ASN A 11 -18.90 18.84 -7.17
N PHE A 12 -18.84 19.74 -8.15
CA PHE A 12 -17.95 20.90 -8.11
C PHE A 12 -18.30 21.84 -6.96
N LYS A 13 -19.59 22.11 -6.74
CA LYS A 13 -20.05 22.93 -5.60
C LYS A 13 -19.73 22.25 -4.27
N LYS A 14 -19.97 20.95 -4.13
CA LYS A 14 -19.62 20.18 -2.93
C LYS A 14 -18.10 20.21 -2.65
N TYR A 15 -17.27 20.15 -3.69
CA TYR A 15 -15.81 20.25 -3.59
C TYR A 15 -15.33 21.67 -3.22
N MET A 16 -15.92 22.71 -3.84
CA MET A 16 -15.63 24.11 -3.50
C MET A 16 -16.10 24.48 -2.09
N ASP A 17 -17.26 23.99 -1.66
CA ASP A 17 -17.77 24.18 -0.29
C ASP A 17 -16.83 23.53 0.73
N LYS A 18 -16.22 22.39 0.40
CA LYS A 18 -15.24 21.67 1.23
C LYS A 18 -13.95 22.46 1.47
N LEU A 19 -13.34 22.99 0.41
CA LEU A 19 -12.11 23.80 0.50
C LEU A 19 -12.34 25.18 1.11
N THR A 20 -13.56 25.71 1.00
CA THR A 20 -13.91 27.01 1.58
C THR A 20 -14.28 26.92 3.07
N LEU A 21 -14.66 25.74 3.58
CA LEU A 21 -15.13 25.59 4.96
C LEU A 21 -14.04 25.89 6.01
N LEU A 22 -12.82 25.33 5.83
CA LEU A 22 -11.68 25.61 6.73
C LEU A 22 -11.35 27.11 6.79
N ASN A 23 -11.34 27.77 5.64
CA ASN A 23 -11.06 29.21 5.58
C ASN A 23 -12.16 30.04 6.23
N ARG A 24 -13.43 29.61 6.12
CA ARG A 24 -14.57 30.25 6.78
C ARG A 24 -14.54 30.08 8.29
N LEU A 25 -14.17 28.90 8.80
CA LEU A 25 -13.91 28.63 10.22
C LEU A 25 -12.88 29.59 10.79
N LYS A 26 -11.71 29.64 10.15
CA LYS A 26 -10.61 30.52 10.55
C LYS A 26 -11.00 31.99 10.48
N HIS A 27 -11.72 32.40 9.43
CA HIS A 27 -12.18 33.78 9.30
C HIS A 27 -13.14 34.18 10.43
N ALA A 28 -14.15 33.35 10.71
CA ALA A 28 -15.09 33.56 11.82
C ALA A 28 -14.38 33.65 13.17
N SER A 29 -13.35 32.82 13.37
CA SER A 29 -12.49 32.86 14.56
C SER A 29 -11.78 34.21 14.69
N ILE A 30 -11.16 34.72 13.61
CA ILE A 30 -10.42 35.99 13.63
C ILE A 30 -11.34 37.19 13.83
N THR A 31 -12.55 37.16 13.24
CA THR A 31 -13.51 38.27 13.34
C THR A 31 -14.33 38.25 14.63
N GLY A 32 -14.21 37.21 15.46
CA GLY A 32 -15.00 37.05 16.68
C GLY A 32 -16.49 36.78 16.42
N ASP A 33 -16.85 36.23 15.26
CA ASP A 33 -18.24 35.91 14.92
C ASP A 33 -18.60 34.51 15.46
N HIS A 34 -18.97 34.47 16.74
CA HIS A 34 -19.27 33.21 17.44
C HIS A 34 -20.41 32.40 16.79
N PRO A 35 -21.57 32.97 16.44
CA PRO A 35 -22.64 32.19 15.79
C PRO A 35 -22.19 31.52 14.49
N ARG A 36 -21.40 32.21 13.66
CA ARG A 36 -20.87 31.60 12.43
C ARG A 36 -19.77 30.57 12.69
N LEU A 37 -18.94 30.79 13.71
CA LEU A 37 -17.92 29.82 14.12
C LEU A 37 -18.57 28.49 14.49
N GLU A 38 -19.63 28.51 15.29
CA GLU A 38 -20.38 27.30 15.66
C GLU A 38 -21.04 26.63 14.44
N GLU A 39 -21.71 27.41 13.57
CA GLU A 39 -22.33 26.89 12.34
C GLU A 39 -21.30 26.18 11.44
N PHE A 40 -20.10 26.77 11.29
CA PHE A 40 -19.05 26.16 10.48
C PHE A 40 -18.38 24.98 11.19
N SER A 41 -18.33 24.97 12.51
CA SER A 41 -17.79 23.87 13.31
C SER A 41 -18.66 22.62 13.25
N GLU A 42 -19.98 22.79 13.28
CA GLU A 42 -20.95 21.71 13.08
C GLU A 42 -20.79 21.11 11.68
N ARG A 43 -20.80 21.95 10.63
CA ARG A 43 -20.60 21.49 9.24
C ARG A 43 -19.27 20.80 9.02
N PHE A 44 -18.21 21.25 9.70
CA PHE A 44 -16.90 20.63 9.61
C PHE A 44 -16.89 19.26 10.29
N SER A 45 -17.56 19.13 11.44
CA SER A 45 -17.75 17.85 12.11
C SER A 45 -18.51 16.87 11.23
N GLU A 46 -19.61 17.29 10.60
CA GLU A 46 -20.35 16.46 9.64
C GLU A 46 -19.47 16.02 8.46
N GLN A 47 -18.63 16.92 7.94
CA GLN A 47 -17.67 16.58 6.89
C GLN A 47 -16.64 15.57 7.38
N SER A 48 -16.12 15.74 8.59
CA SER A 48 -15.17 14.82 9.22
C SER A 48 -15.76 13.43 9.34
N ASP A 49 -16.99 13.33 9.85
CA ASP A 49 -17.71 12.06 9.99
C ASP A 49 -17.94 11.40 8.64
N HIS A 50 -18.35 12.19 7.63
CA HIS A 50 -18.51 11.67 6.27
C HIS A 50 -17.19 11.12 5.70
N LEU A 51 -16.04 11.74 5.98
CA LEU A 51 -14.74 11.22 5.52
C LEU A 51 -14.33 9.94 6.26
N GLN A 52 -14.62 9.83 7.54
CA GLN A 52 -14.44 8.59 8.31
C GLN A 52 -15.29 7.46 7.72
N GLU A 53 -16.56 7.71 7.42
CA GLU A 53 -17.44 6.72 6.78
C GLU A 53 -16.95 6.31 5.37
N VAL A 54 -16.39 7.26 4.61
CA VAL A 54 -15.74 6.93 3.33
C VAL A 54 -14.54 6.00 3.55
N CYS A 55 -13.70 6.24 4.55
CA CYS A 55 -12.57 5.37 4.87
C CYS A 55 -13.03 3.94 5.23
N LYS A 56 -14.07 3.82 6.08
CA LYS A 56 -14.66 2.52 6.43
C LYS A 56 -15.22 1.79 5.22
N LEU A 57 -15.91 2.49 4.32
CA LEU A 57 -16.41 1.91 3.08
C LEU A 57 -15.27 1.43 2.18
N LEU A 58 -14.24 2.27 1.99
CA LEU A 58 -13.06 1.91 1.19
C LEU A 58 -12.33 0.70 1.78
N HIS A 59 -12.22 0.62 3.11
CA HIS A 59 -11.66 -0.54 3.81
C HIS A 59 -12.42 -1.83 3.44
N HIS A 60 -13.75 -1.81 3.49
CA HIS A 60 -14.56 -2.99 3.18
C HIS A 60 -14.51 -3.40 1.70
N VAL A 61 -14.37 -2.46 0.78
CA VAL A 61 -14.37 -2.72 -0.67
C VAL A 61 -12.96 -3.06 -1.19
N ALA A 62 -11.91 -2.65 -0.48
CA ALA A 62 -10.54 -2.92 -0.86
C ALA A 62 -10.22 -4.43 -0.86
N SER A 63 -9.73 -4.92 -2.00
CA SER A 63 -9.24 -6.30 -2.13
C SER A 63 -7.78 -6.47 -1.70
N ALA A 64 -7.03 -5.37 -1.61
CA ALA A 64 -5.63 -5.35 -1.18
C ALA A 64 -5.48 -4.98 0.30
N GLU A 65 -4.74 -5.78 1.06
CA GLU A 65 -4.49 -5.56 2.48
C GLU A 65 -3.78 -4.23 2.77
N SER A 66 -2.87 -3.80 1.90
CA SER A 66 -2.19 -2.51 2.00
C SER A 66 -3.18 -1.34 2.05
N VAL A 67 -4.22 -1.37 1.21
CA VAL A 67 -5.26 -0.35 1.14
C VAL A 67 -6.19 -0.44 2.35
N GLN A 68 -6.46 -1.64 2.85
CA GLN A 68 -7.23 -1.84 4.08
C GLN A 68 -6.51 -1.26 5.31
N VAL A 69 -5.19 -1.46 5.42
CA VAL A 69 -4.38 -0.88 6.49
C VAL A 69 -4.34 0.64 6.39
N LEU A 70 -4.08 1.18 5.20
CA LEU A 70 -3.98 2.62 4.99
C LEU A 70 -5.33 3.34 5.21
N SER A 71 -6.44 2.76 4.78
CA SER A 71 -7.78 3.30 5.03
C SER A 71 -8.12 3.37 6.52
N LYS A 72 -7.82 2.30 7.29
CA LYS A 72 -8.00 2.29 8.75
C LYS A 72 -7.10 3.29 9.46
N ASN A 73 -5.85 3.43 9.03
CA ASN A 73 -4.93 4.42 9.58
C ASN A 73 -5.42 5.86 9.31
N THR A 74 -5.87 6.13 8.09
CA THR A 74 -6.36 7.46 7.68
C THR A 74 -7.64 7.81 8.45
N GLU A 75 -8.55 6.85 8.64
CA GLU A 75 -9.74 7.00 9.50
C GLU A 75 -9.36 7.41 10.93
N ALA A 76 -8.45 6.67 11.56
CA ALA A 76 -8.00 6.96 12.93
C ALA A 76 -7.37 8.36 13.03
N CYS A 77 -6.60 8.77 12.02
CA CYS A 77 -6.05 10.12 11.96
C CYS A 77 -7.14 11.19 11.84
N LEU A 78 -8.16 10.99 11.00
CA LEU A 78 -9.29 11.93 10.88
C LEU A 78 -10.02 12.09 12.22
N GLN A 79 -10.26 11.00 12.94
CA GLN A 79 -10.90 11.00 14.25
C GLN A 79 -10.10 11.83 15.28
N VAL A 80 -8.77 11.76 15.23
CA VAL A 80 -7.89 12.52 16.13
C VAL A 80 -7.81 13.98 15.72
N TYR A 81 -7.54 14.28 14.45
CA TYR A 81 -7.21 15.63 14.01
C TYR A 81 -8.43 16.51 13.73
N GLY A 82 -9.61 15.95 13.41
CA GLY A 82 -10.84 16.73 13.23
C GLY A 82 -11.15 17.63 14.43
N PRO A 83 -11.26 17.09 15.66
CA PRO A 83 -11.46 17.89 16.87
C PRO A 83 -10.32 18.89 17.17
N GLN A 84 -9.08 18.59 16.78
CA GLN A 84 -7.93 19.49 17.00
C GLN A 84 -8.03 20.75 16.14
N VAL A 85 -8.51 20.64 14.89
CA VAL A 85 -8.77 21.81 14.04
C VAL A 85 -9.78 22.75 14.68
N LEU A 86 -10.88 22.21 15.20
CA LEU A 86 -11.91 23.00 15.87
C LEU A 86 -11.37 23.66 17.15
N SER A 87 -10.65 22.90 17.97
CA SER A 87 -10.03 23.41 19.20
C SER A 87 -9.04 24.54 18.92
N ALA A 88 -8.25 24.41 17.86
CA ALA A 88 -7.33 25.46 17.43
C ALA A 88 -8.10 26.72 16.96
N CYS A 89 -9.19 26.54 16.21
CA CYS A 89 -10.06 27.66 15.80
C CYS A 89 -10.69 28.39 17.00
N HIS A 90 -11.19 27.68 18.00
CA HIS A 90 -11.70 28.31 19.23
C HIS A 90 -10.61 29.02 20.03
N THR A 91 -9.40 28.45 20.07
CA THR A 91 -8.25 29.13 20.70
C THR A 91 -7.91 30.42 19.96
N LEU A 92 -7.98 30.41 18.62
CA LEU A 92 -7.81 31.61 17.79
C LEU A 92 -8.92 32.63 18.00
N PHE A 93 -10.16 32.18 18.21
CA PHE A 93 -11.28 33.04 18.56
C PHE A 93 -11.05 33.78 19.88
N LEU A 94 -10.51 33.12 20.90
CA LEU A 94 -10.18 33.75 22.18
C LEU A 94 -8.96 34.68 22.10
N HIS A 95 -8.00 34.38 21.20
CA HIS A 95 -6.73 35.09 21.10
C HIS A 95 -6.40 35.50 19.65
N PRO A 96 -7.23 36.33 19.01
CA PRO A 96 -7.11 36.60 17.57
C PRO A 96 -5.83 37.36 17.23
N SER A 97 -5.25 38.16 18.11
CA SER A 97 -3.99 38.89 17.83
C SER A 97 -2.73 38.02 17.97
N SER A 98 -2.83 36.82 18.55
CA SER A 98 -1.66 35.98 18.83
C SER A 98 -1.10 35.36 17.55
N LYS A 99 0.15 35.68 17.22
CA LYS A 99 0.87 35.11 16.07
C LYS A 99 1.02 33.59 16.20
N VAL A 100 1.40 33.11 17.39
CA VAL A 100 1.61 31.67 17.65
C VAL A 100 0.32 30.89 17.45
N VAL A 101 -0.82 31.42 17.91
CA VAL A 101 -2.13 30.77 17.75
C VAL A 101 -2.55 30.74 16.28
N ARG A 102 -2.28 31.82 15.52
CA ARG A 102 -2.53 31.86 14.07
C ARG A 102 -1.72 30.80 13.34
N GLU A 103 -0.43 30.68 13.62
CA GLU A 103 0.45 29.66 13.04
C GLU A 103 -0.02 28.24 13.42
N ASN A 104 -0.42 28.04 14.68
CA ASN A 104 -0.93 26.75 15.16
C ASN A 104 -2.19 26.30 14.41
N VAL A 105 -3.15 27.20 14.17
CA VAL A 105 -4.36 26.88 13.38
C VAL A 105 -4.00 26.46 11.95
N GLU A 106 -3.05 27.14 11.31
CA GLU A 106 -2.63 26.80 9.94
C GLU A 106 -2.03 25.40 9.87
N VAL A 107 -1.20 25.02 10.84
CA VAL A 107 -0.61 23.68 10.92
C VAL A 107 -1.70 22.62 10.98
N PHE A 108 -2.70 22.77 11.85
CA PHE A 108 -3.81 21.81 11.93
C PHE A 108 -4.68 21.80 10.67
N MET A 109 -4.90 22.97 10.04
CA MET A 109 -5.61 23.05 8.76
C MET A 109 -4.84 22.33 7.64
N ASP A 110 -3.51 22.41 7.62
CA ASP A 110 -2.69 21.75 6.62
C ASP A 110 -2.62 20.23 6.84
N VAL A 111 -2.55 19.77 8.10
CA VAL A 111 -2.72 18.36 8.45
C VAL A 111 -4.07 17.85 7.96
N TRP A 112 -5.16 18.60 8.18
CA TRP A 112 -6.49 18.20 7.71
C TRP A 112 -6.56 18.10 6.18
N LYS A 113 -5.99 19.07 5.44
CA LYS A 113 -5.94 19.03 3.98
C LYS A 113 -5.15 17.82 3.47
N ALA A 114 -4.05 17.46 4.13
CA ALA A 114 -3.28 16.28 3.79
C ALA A 114 -4.12 15.01 3.98
N LEU A 115 -4.80 14.85 5.12
CA LEU A 115 -5.70 13.72 5.35
C LEU A 115 -6.84 13.66 4.32
N ASP A 116 -7.41 14.82 3.95
CA ASP A 116 -8.43 14.89 2.91
C ASP A 116 -7.95 14.40 1.55
N GLN A 117 -6.70 14.74 1.23
CA GLN A 117 -6.02 14.32 0.02
C GLN A 117 -5.72 12.81 0.06
N ASP A 118 -5.34 12.27 1.22
CA ASP A 118 -5.09 10.84 1.42
C ASP A 118 -6.36 10.03 1.20
N VAL A 119 -7.51 10.47 1.74
CA VAL A 119 -8.82 9.83 1.46
C VAL A 119 -9.14 9.85 -0.03
N THR A 120 -8.84 10.95 -0.71
CA THR A 120 -9.07 11.08 -2.15
C THR A 120 -8.18 10.12 -2.95
N ALA A 121 -6.90 10.01 -2.58
CA ALA A 121 -5.95 9.09 -3.21
C ALA A 121 -6.35 7.63 -2.97
N LEU A 122 -6.73 7.28 -1.74
CA LEU A 122 -7.27 5.96 -1.39
C LEU A 122 -8.49 5.60 -2.25
N ALA A 123 -9.43 6.52 -2.41
CA ALA A 123 -10.62 6.28 -3.23
C ALA A 123 -10.26 6.03 -4.71
N GLN A 124 -9.25 6.72 -5.23
CA GLN A 124 -8.75 6.52 -6.59
C GLN A 124 -8.06 5.17 -6.75
N GLU A 125 -7.20 4.78 -5.80
CA GLU A 125 -6.51 3.49 -5.78
C GLU A 125 -7.50 2.32 -5.75
N VAL A 126 -8.50 2.34 -4.86
CA VAL A 126 -9.57 1.34 -4.83
C VAL A 126 -10.32 1.28 -6.17
N ALA A 127 -10.65 2.43 -6.74
CA ALA A 127 -11.35 2.48 -8.01
C ALA A 127 -10.51 1.91 -9.17
N GLU A 128 -9.19 2.07 -9.14
CA GLU A 128 -8.25 1.48 -10.10
C GLU A 128 -8.14 -0.04 -9.95
N LEU A 129 -8.03 -0.54 -8.72
CA LEU A 129 -8.01 -1.98 -8.42
C LEU A 129 -9.29 -2.69 -8.88
N CYS A 130 -10.45 -2.04 -8.73
CA CYS A 130 -11.72 -2.54 -9.25
C CYS A 130 -11.75 -2.60 -10.79
N ARG A 131 -11.10 -1.65 -11.47
CA ARG A 131 -11.03 -1.62 -12.95
C ARG A 131 -10.05 -2.65 -13.50
N SER A 132 -8.89 -2.83 -12.88
CA SER A 132 -7.88 -3.81 -13.30
C SER A 132 -8.39 -5.25 -13.14
N SER A 133 -9.23 -5.49 -12.14
CA SER A 133 -9.93 -6.78 -11.95
C SER A 133 -10.97 -7.07 -13.04
N SER A 134 -11.46 -6.04 -13.74
CA SER A 134 -12.50 -6.15 -14.78
C SER A 134 -11.94 -6.19 -16.22
N SER A 135 -10.65 -5.92 -16.42
CA SER A 135 -9.99 -5.91 -17.73
C SER A 135 -9.45 -7.27 -18.18
N ASN A 136 -9.94 -8.37 -17.62
CA ASN A 136 -9.72 -9.70 -18.21
C ASN A 136 -11.04 -10.45 -18.50
N PRO A 137 -11.90 -9.96 -19.41
CA PRO A 137 -12.92 -10.79 -20.02
C PRO A 137 -12.29 -11.53 -21.20
N GLY A 138 -11.99 -12.80 -21.00
CA GLY A 138 -11.86 -13.82 -22.06
C GLY A 138 -11.10 -13.43 -23.33
N LYS A 139 -9.79 -13.68 -23.35
CA LYS A 139 -9.24 -14.36 -24.52
C LYS A 139 -9.48 -15.85 -24.33
N THR A 140 -10.61 -16.30 -24.87
CA THR A 140 -10.76 -17.66 -25.35
C THR A 140 -9.67 -17.90 -26.40
N GLU A 141 -8.50 -18.33 -25.96
CA GLU A 141 -7.59 -19.05 -26.83
C GLU A 141 -8.23 -20.42 -27.05
N LYS A 142 -8.95 -20.54 -28.17
CA LYS A 142 -9.35 -21.85 -28.70
C LYS A 142 -8.07 -22.66 -28.85
N ALA A 143 -7.89 -23.64 -27.96
CA ALA A 143 -6.96 -24.72 -28.18
C ALA A 143 -7.23 -25.29 -29.59
N PRO A 144 -6.20 -25.48 -30.44
CA PRO A 144 -6.36 -26.28 -31.63
C PRO A 144 -6.66 -27.71 -31.17
N ASN A 145 -7.88 -28.17 -31.43
CA ASN A 145 -8.20 -29.59 -31.38
C ASN A 145 -7.24 -30.31 -32.34
N THR A 146 -6.23 -30.96 -31.80
CA THR A 146 -5.49 -32.01 -32.47
C THR A 146 -5.72 -33.28 -31.67
N ASN A 147 -6.68 -34.07 -32.17
CA ASN A 147 -6.81 -35.47 -31.85
C ASN A 147 -5.46 -36.15 -32.09
N TYR A 148 -4.84 -36.78 -31.09
CA TYR A 148 -4.06 -37.98 -31.36
C TYR A 148 -4.20 -38.99 -30.23
N SER A 149 -4.61 -40.18 -30.67
CA SER A 149 -4.59 -41.43 -29.94
C SER A 149 -3.23 -41.72 -29.32
N ALA A 150 -3.27 -42.47 -28.22
CA ALA A 150 -2.15 -43.19 -27.66
C ALA A 150 -1.33 -43.96 -28.71
N ASN A 151 0.00 -43.93 -28.57
CA ASN A 151 0.83 -45.14 -28.48
C ASN A 151 2.25 -44.83 -27.95
N PRO A 152 2.96 -45.83 -27.36
CA PRO A 152 4.11 -45.62 -26.49
C PRO A 152 5.48 -45.92 -27.13
N ALA A 153 6.53 -45.57 -26.38
CA ALA A 153 7.94 -46.01 -26.42
C ALA A 153 8.85 -45.44 -27.53
N THR A 154 9.98 -44.83 -27.13
CA THR A 154 11.33 -45.44 -27.19
C THR A 154 12.40 -44.43 -26.74
N THR A 155 13.34 -44.94 -25.96
CA THR A 155 14.61 -44.37 -25.48
C THR A 155 15.49 -43.75 -26.57
N ALA A 156 16.11 -42.59 -26.32
CA ALA A 156 17.49 -42.29 -26.74
C ALA A 156 18.05 -41.01 -26.08
N ASP A 157 19.22 -41.23 -25.50
CA ASP A 157 20.25 -40.36 -24.95
C ASP A 157 20.82 -39.34 -25.97
N PHE A 158 21.20 -38.11 -25.54
CA PHE A 158 22.51 -37.46 -25.78
C PHE A 158 22.53 -35.93 -25.54
N SER A 159 23.44 -35.53 -24.64
CA SER A 159 24.33 -34.35 -24.62
C SER A 159 24.22 -33.26 -25.71
N ARG A 160 24.35 -31.98 -25.32
CA ARG A 160 25.45 -31.04 -25.75
C ARG A 160 25.22 -29.55 -25.43
N GLN A 161 26.18 -28.99 -24.69
CA GLN A 161 26.82 -27.64 -24.73
C GLN A 161 25.98 -26.38 -25.02
N GLN A 162 25.91 -25.49 -24.03
CA GLN A 162 25.66 -24.05 -24.20
C GLN A 162 26.96 -23.31 -24.58
N GLN A 163 26.89 -22.45 -25.60
CA GLN A 163 27.85 -21.37 -25.84
C GLN A 163 27.15 -20.10 -26.37
N SER A 164 27.30 -19.02 -25.60
CA SER A 164 27.50 -17.59 -25.94
C SER A 164 26.49 -16.75 -26.78
N HIS A 165 25.78 -15.86 -26.05
CA HIS A 165 25.50 -14.39 -26.23
C HIS A 165 24.87 -13.83 -27.53
N PRO A 166 24.26 -12.60 -27.56
CA PRO A 166 24.14 -11.54 -26.52
C PRO A 166 22.72 -10.97 -26.28
N SER A 167 22.59 -10.16 -25.22
CA SER A 167 21.41 -9.34 -24.84
C SER A 167 21.04 -8.26 -25.87
N PRO A 168 19.82 -7.69 -25.74
CA PRO A 168 19.63 -6.26 -25.93
C PRO A 168 18.95 -5.57 -24.74
N SER A 169 19.69 -4.62 -24.16
CA SER A 169 19.30 -3.25 -23.79
C SER A 169 17.89 -2.94 -23.23
N ASN A 170 17.89 -2.57 -21.94
CA ASN A 170 17.36 -1.34 -21.36
C ASN A 170 16.22 -0.59 -22.09
N LEU A 171 15.03 -0.57 -21.48
CA LEU A 171 14.16 0.61 -21.47
C LEU A 171 13.82 1.00 -20.03
N ASN A 172 14.58 1.97 -19.54
CA ASN A 172 14.26 2.75 -18.35
C ASN A 172 13.13 3.72 -18.70
N ASN A 173 11.97 3.61 -18.04
CA ASN A 173 11.03 4.73 -17.85
C ASN A 173 9.94 4.32 -16.84
N HIS A 174 10.15 4.64 -15.58
CA HIS A 174 9.05 4.78 -14.61
C HIS A 174 9.17 6.14 -13.90
N PRO A 175 8.09 6.93 -13.81
CA PRO A 175 8.08 8.20 -13.10
C PRO A 175 8.17 7.98 -11.58
N ALA A 176 8.79 8.94 -10.91
CA ALA A 176 9.08 8.98 -9.50
C ALA A 176 7.84 8.74 -8.61
N VAL A 177 7.98 7.79 -7.68
CA VAL A 177 7.05 7.56 -6.57
C VAL A 177 7.16 8.75 -5.59
N PRO A 178 6.05 9.37 -5.13
CA PRO A 178 6.10 10.42 -4.13
C PRO A 178 6.57 9.88 -2.77
N LYS A 179 7.53 10.58 -2.17
CA LYS A 179 8.07 10.29 -0.83
C LYS A 179 7.01 10.66 0.22
N SER A 180 6.51 9.67 0.95
CA SER A 180 5.72 9.91 2.15
C SER A 180 6.64 10.41 3.27
N ILE A 181 6.22 11.50 3.93
CA ILE A 181 6.93 12.15 5.02
C ILE A 181 6.70 11.31 6.29
N VAL A 182 7.72 10.57 6.72
CA VAL A 182 7.84 10.08 8.09
C VAL A 182 8.91 10.92 8.77
N THR A 183 8.49 11.78 9.70
CA THR A 183 9.40 12.53 10.58
C THR A 183 9.76 11.67 11.78
N ALA A 184 11.04 11.28 11.79
CA ALA A 184 11.96 11.08 12.93
C ALA A 184 11.42 10.46 14.23
N ASN A 185 11.88 9.24 14.51
CA ASN A 185 12.58 8.93 15.75
C ASN A 185 13.54 7.75 15.57
N GLN A 186 14.68 7.84 16.28
CA GLN A 186 15.80 6.89 16.39
C GLN A 186 16.83 6.83 15.24
N LEU A 187 18.05 7.25 15.57
CA LEU A 187 19.29 7.08 14.81
C LEU A 187 19.63 5.59 14.63
N ALA A 188 19.84 5.17 13.39
CA ALA A 188 20.77 4.09 13.07
C ALA A 188 21.40 4.37 11.69
N VAL A 189 22.72 4.47 11.67
CA VAL A 189 23.56 4.70 10.49
C VAL A 189 23.52 3.45 9.60
N PRO A 190 23.31 3.56 8.27
CA PRO A 190 23.37 2.42 7.37
C PRO A 190 24.84 2.08 7.07
N GLY A 191 25.28 0.84 7.37
CA GLY A 191 26.48 0.29 6.73
C GLY A 191 27.52 -0.44 7.60
N GLN A 192 27.19 -0.97 8.78
CA GLN A 192 28.08 -1.94 9.45
C GLN A 192 27.35 -3.26 9.73
N PRO A 193 27.97 -4.42 9.45
CA PRO A 193 27.52 -5.68 10.00
C PRO A 193 27.71 -5.58 11.51
N THR A 194 26.63 -5.37 12.24
CA THR A 194 26.62 -5.55 13.69
C THR A 194 26.98 -7.00 13.94
N THR A 195 28.02 -7.24 14.74
CA THR A 195 28.32 -8.57 15.25
C THR A 195 27.11 -9.03 16.05
N LEU A 196 26.35 -9.98 15.50
CA LEU A 196 25.22 -10.58 16.18
C LEU A 196 25.71 -11.20 17.48
N ASP A 197 24.99 -10.97 18.56
CA ASP A 197 25.36 -11.58 19.83
C ASP A 197 25.18 -13.11 19.77
N ALA A 198 25.77 -13.84 20.72
CA ALA A 198 25.72 -15.30 20.71
C ALA A 198 24.28 -15.85 20.88
N GLU A 199 23.37 -15.05 21.45
CA GLU A 199 21.98 -15.42 21.66
C GLU A 199 21.15 -15.27 20.37
N GLU A 200 21.32 -14.15 19.66
CA GLU A 200 20.77 -13.90 18.33
C GLU A 200 21.25 -14.94 17.31
N GLN A 201 22.55 -15.26 17.32
CA GLN A 201 23.11 -16.28 16.44
C GLN A 201 22.54 -17.68 16.73
N SER A 202 22.30 -17.99 18.01
CA SER A 202 21.65 -19.25 18.44
C SER A 202 20.18 -19.30 18.02
N ASN A 203 19.45 -18.19 18.17
CA ASN A 203 18.04 -18.08 17.77
C ASN A 203 17.88 -18.21 16.25
N ILE A 204 18.76 -17.59 15.46
CA ILE A 204 18.80 -17.72 14.00
C ILE A 204 19.13 -19.16 13.60
N ALA A 205 20.06 -19.82 14.30
CA ALA A 205 20.37 -21.22 14.05
C ALA A 205 19.18 -22.15 14.33
N LYS A 206 18.45 -21.92 15.43
CA LYS A 206 17.24 -22.68 15.78
C LYS A 206 16.12 -22.50 14.75
N LEU A 207 15.77 -21.25 14.43
CA LEU A 207 14.78 -20.93 13.39
C LEU A 207 15.18 -21.52 12.03
N GLY A 208 16.48 -21.53 11.75
CA GLY A 208 17.04 -22.14 10.56
C GLY A 208 16.85 -23.64 10.45
N LEU A 209 16.98 -24.36 11.57
CA LEU A 209 16.74 -25.80 11.61
C LEU A 209 15.25 -26.11 11.37
N GLU A 210 14.36 -25.33 11.99
CA GLU A 210 12.91 -25.43 11.77
C GLU A 210 12.56 -25.17 10.29
N MET A 211 13.16 -24.15 9.68
CA MET A 211 12.96 -23.84 8.25
C MET A 211 13.50 -24.93 7.33
N LYS A 212 14.65 -25.53 7.62
CA LYS A 212 15.18 -26.68 6.88
C LYS A 212 14.24 -27.88 6.95
N GLN A 213 13.69 -28.15 8.13
CA GLN A 213 12.74 -29.24 8.32
C GLN A 213 11.45 -28.98 7.54
N LEU A 214 10.88 -27.78 7.63
CA LEU A 214 9.69 -27.39 6.86
C LEU A 214 9.93 -27.45 5.34
N THR A 215 11.09 -27.00 4.87
CA THR A 215 11.49 -27.08 3.45
C THR A 215 11.57 -28.55 3.01
N SER A 216 12.22 -29.41 3.80
CA SER A 216 12.36 -30.84 3.51
C SER A 216 11.01 -31.58 3.51
N GLU A 217 10.12 -31.27 4.45
CA GLU A 217 8.76 -31.83 4.51
C GLU A 217 7.94 -31.40 3.30
N MET A 218 8.07 -30.14 2.90
CA MET A 218 7.36 -29.59 1.76
C MET A 218 7.89 -30.17 0.42
N ASP A 219 9.20 -30.34 0.27
CA ASP A 219 9.80 -30.96 -0.92
C ASP A 219 9.35 -32.43 -1.05
N ALA A 220 9.37 -33.19 0.06
CA ALA A 220 8.90 -34.57 0.09
C ALA A 220 7.40 -34.71 -0.20
N GLU A 221 6.58 -33.75 0.25
CA GLU A 221 5.14 -33.73 -0.05
C GLU A 221 4.89 -33.38 -1.52
N THR A 222 5.62 -32.41 -2.07
CA THR A 222 5.45 -31.97 -3.47
C THR A 222 5.96 -32.99 -4.49
N ASP A 223 6.88 -33.89 -4.12
CA ASP A 223 7.33 -35.01 -4.96
C ASP A 223 6.28 -36.12 -5.14
N LYS A 224 5.24 -36.15 -4.29
CA LYS A 224 4.10 -37.08 -4.43
C LYS A 224 3.16 -36.69 -5.57
N TRP A 225 3.31 -35.49 -6.11
CA TRP A 225 2.40 -34.91 -7.09
C TRP A 225 3.13 -34.63 -8.42
N PRO A 226 2.52 -34.95 -9.58
CA PRO A 226 3.12 -34.66 -10.87
C PRO A 226 3.38 -33.15 -11.04
N THR A 227 4.63 -32.75 -11.22
CA THR A 227 5.03 -31.34 -11.34
C THR A 227 4.77 -30.73 -12.71
N ALA A 228 4.61 -31.56 -13.76
CA ALA A 228 4.50 -31.08 -15.14
C ALA A 228 3.23 -30.26 -15.40
N ASP A 229 2.11 -30.61 -14.76
CA ASP A 229 0.79 -30.01 -15.00
C ASP A 229 0.16 -29.37 -13.75
N ASN A 230 0.87 -29.33 -12.61
CA ASN A 230 0.33 -28.81 -11.36
C ASN A 230 0.96 -27.47 -10.95
N ASP A 231 0.26 -26.39 -11.30
CA ASP A 231 0.63 -25.02 -10.98
C ASP A 231 0.81 -24.77 -9.48
N ILE A 232 0.05 -25.45 -8.63
CA ILE A 232 0.13 -25.29 -7.17
C ILE A 232 1.44 -25.88 -6.67
N VAL A 233 1.77 -27.10 -7.12
CA VAL A 233 3.04 -27.78 -6.78
C VAL A 233 4.24 -26.97 -7.27
N ARG A 234 4.16 -26.43 -8.49
CA ARG A 234 5.21 -25.57 -9.05
C ARG A 234 5.42 -24.28 -8.25
N ARG A 235 4.33 -23.61 -7.84
CA ARG A 235 4.41 -22.41 -6.99
C ARG A 235 4.93 -22.74 -5.60
N ALA A 236 4.50 -23.85 -5.00
CA ALA A 236 4.98 -24.31 -3.70
C ALA A 236 6.50 -24.54 -3.72
N LYS A 237 7.01 -25.28 -4.73
CA LYS A 237 8.45 -25.47 -4.93
C LYS A 237 9.22 -24.15 -5.11
N SER A 238 8.67 -23.20 -5.87
CA SER A 238 9.27 -21.88 -6.05
C SER A 238 9.33 -21.06 -4.76
N MET A 239 8.26 -21.03 -3.97
CA MET A 239 8.22 -20.33 -2.68
C MET A 239 9.21 -20.93 -1.68
N SER A 240 9.28 -22.26 -1.61
CA SER A 240 10.25 -22.98 -0.78
C SER A 240 11.68 -22.67 -1.13
N THR A 241 12.00 -22.64 -2.43
CA THR A 241 13.34 -22.30 -2.91
C THR A 241 13.73 -20.88 -2.50
N MET A 242 12.80 -19.92 -2.60
CA MET A 242 13.04 -18.54 -2.17
C MET A 242 13.23 -18.44 -0.65
N ALA A 243 12.37 -19.10 0.14
CA ALA A 243 12.46 -19.13 1.60
C ALA A 243 13.79 -19.73 2.07
N PHE A 244 14.23 -20.83 1.45
CA PHE A 244 15.51 -21.46 1.73
C PHE A 244 16.70 -20.55 1.37
N SER A 245 16.64 -19.86 0.24
CA SER A 245 17.67 -18.90 -0.18
C SER A 245 17.78 -17.71 0.79
N MET A 246 16.64 -17.19 1.26
CA MET A 246 16.60 -16.14 2.29
C MET A 246 17.18 -16.61 3.63
N TYR A 247 16.94 -17.87 4.01
CA TYR A 247 17.55 -18.45 5.19
C TYR A 247 19.08 -18.60 5.05
N GLN A 248 19.58 -19.05 3.89
CA GLN A 248 21.02 -19.12 3.67
C GLN A 248 21.66 -17.73 3.78
N PHE A 249 20.99 -16.71 3.25
CA PHE A 249 21.43 -15.32 3.34
C PHE A 249 21.60 -14.83 4.79
N THR A 250 20.69 -15.18 5.72
CA THR A 250 20.84 -14.79 7.15
C THR A 250 22.03 -15.45 7.83
N ARG A 251 22.60 -16.51 7.24
CA ARG A 251 23.82 -17.17 7.71
C ARG A 251 25.08 -16.73 6.95
N GLY A 252 24.95 -15.86 5.96
CA GLY A 252 26.04 -15.51 5.05
C GLY A 252 26.45 -16.65 4.10
N GLU A 253 25.56 -17.64 3.91
CA GLU A 253 25.71 -18.77 2.99
C GLU A 253 24.80 -18.55 1.76
N GLY A 254 25.01 -19.30 0.67
CA GLY A 254 24.10 -19.29 -0.49
C GLY A 254 24.39 -18.26 -1.58
N GLU A 255 23.50 -18.20 -2.58
CA GLU A 255 23.70 -17.38 -3.79
C GLU A 255 23.34 -15.90 -3.62
N LEU A 256 22.47 -15.59 -2.65
CA LEU A 256 22.07 -14.22 -2.35
C LEU A 256 23.21 -13.51 -1.62
N LYS A 257 23.70 -12.42 -2.20
CA LYS A 257 24.84 -11.64 -1.66
C LYS A 257 24.46 -10.25 -1.16
N THR A 258 23.30 -9.73 -1.57
CA THR A 258 22.87 -8.36 -1.24
C THR A 258 21.38 -8.33 -0.95
N THR A 259 20.92 -7.31 -0.23
CA THR A 259 19.51 -7.05 0.03
C THR A 259 18.76 -6.41 -1.15
N GLN A 260 19.44 -6.16 -2.27
CA GLN A 260 18.84 -5.58 -3.47
C GLN A 260 18.38 -6.69 -4.43
N ALA A 261 17.13 -6.64 -4.85
CA ALA A 261 16.62 -7.48 -5.94
C ALA A 261 17.28 -7.02 -7.26
N SER A 262 17.98 -7.93 -7.94
CA SER A 262 18.56 -7.69 -9.28
C SER A 262 17.56 -8.00 -10.39
#